data_AF-A0AAQ0MEH2-F1
#
_entry.id   AF-A0AAQ0MEH2-F1
#
_cell.length_a   1.000
_cell.length_b   1.000
_cell.length_c   1.000
_cell.angle_alpha   90.00
_cell.angle_beta   90.00
_cell.angle_gamma   90.00
#
_symmetry.space_group_name_H-M   'P 1'
#
loop_
_entity.id
_entity.type
_entity.pdbx_description
1 polymer ?
#
loop_
_entity_poly.entity_id
_entity_poly.type
_entity_poly.pdbx_seq_one_letter_code
_entity_poly.pdbx_strand_id
1 'polypeptide(L)'
;SIASDEVVEAARELNIEGEEIMLLRHMILSHHGKLEYGSPKLPYLKEAEILCYIDNIDARMNMFEKAYKKTDKGQFTDKIFGLENR
;
A
#
# COMPACT_ATOMS: atom_id res chain seq x y z
N SER A 1 -0.08 13.29 6.12
CA SER A 1 0.17 12.77 4.75
C SER A 1 -0.86 13.43 3.87
N ILE A 2 -0.49 13.93 2.69
CA ILE A 2 -1.40 14.68 1.81
C ILE A 2 -2.73 13.92 1.62
N ALA A 3 -2.68 12.62 1.30
CA ALA A 3 -3.88 11.79 1.13
C ALA A 3 -4.75 11.65 2.40
N SER A 4 -4.13 11.64 3.60
CA SER A 4 -4.89 11.60 4.86
C SER A 4 -5.57 12.93 5.17
N ASP A 5 -5.04 14.05 4.67
CA ASP A 5 -5.62 15.37 4.85
C ASP A 5 -6.73 15.59 3.82
N GLU A 6 -6.57 15.09 2.59
CA GLU A 6 -7.62 15.04 1.56
C GLU A 6 -8.90 14.32 2.04
N VAL A 7 -8.77 13.24 2.83
CA VAL A 7 -9.94 12.57 3.44
C VAL A 7 -10.70 13.49 4.39
N VAL A 8 -10.02 14.36 5.14
CA VAL A 8 -10.67 15.30 6.05
C VAL A 8 -11.40 16.38 5.27
N GLU A 9 -10.78 16.91 4.22
CA GLU A 9 -11.38 17.93 3.36
C GLU A 9 -12.60 17.37 2.62
N ALA A 10 -12.50 16.18 2.04
CA ALA A 10 -13.62 15.52 1.38
C ALA A 10 -14.79 15.24 2.34
N ALA A 11 -14.50 14.78 3.56
CA ALA A 11 -15.55 14.57 4.57
C ALA A 11 -16.26 15.88 4.94
N ARG A 12 -15.50 16.98 5.05
CA ARG A 12 -16.06 18.32 5.30
C ARG A 12 -16.96 18.78 4.16
N GLU A 13 -16.51 18.66 2.91
CA GLU A 13 -17.31 19.04 1.73
C GLU A 13 -18.62 18.25 1.61
N LEU A 14 -18.59 16.97 2.00
CA LEU A 14 -19.74 16.07 1.93
C LEU A 14 -20.64 16.13 3.18
N ASN A 15 -20.30 16.94 4.19
CA ASN A 15 -20.96 16.97 5.51
C ASN A 15 -21.06 15.57 6.16
N ILE A 16 -19.99 14.78 6.02
CA ILE A 16 -19.86 13.48 6.68
C ILE A 16 -19.19 13.71 8.03
N GLU A 17 -19.79 13.17 9.08
CA GLU A 17 -19.26 13.15 10.43
C GLU A 17 -19.28 11.71 10.95
N GLY A 18 -18.32 11.35 11.80
CA GLY A 18 -18.24 10.01 12.38
C GLY A 18 -16.82 9.51 12.61
N GLU A 19 -16.70 8.36 13.27
CA GLU A 19 -15.41 7.73 13.55
C GLU A 19 -14.76 7.15 12.28
N GLU A 20 -15.56 6.89 11.24
CA GLU A 20 -15.15 6.35 9.95
C GLU A 20 -14.08 7.22 9.29
N ILE A 21 -14.15 8.54 9.45
CA ILE A 21 -13.13 9.48 8.95
C ILE A 21 -11.78 9.20 9.61
N MET A 22 -11.78 9.00 10.94
CA MET A 22 -10.57 8.69 11.69
C MET A 22 -10.02 7.31 11.30
N LEU A 23 -10.90 6.30 11.19
CA LEU A 23 -10.52 4.94 10.80
C LEU A 23 -9.93 4.89 9.38
N LEU A 24 -10.54 5.60 8.42
CA LEU A 24 -10.04 5.68 7.04
C LEU A 24 -8.68 6.38 6.98
N ARG A 25 -8.50 7.46 7.75
CA ARG A 25 -7.19 8.11 7.88
C ARG A 25 -6.16 7.16 8.49
N HIS A 26 -6.53 6.36 9.48
CA HIS A 26 -5.64 5.33 10.03
C HIS A 26 -5.25 4.31 8.96
N MET A 27 -6.19 3.83 8.14
CA MET A 27 -5.87 2.92 7.02
C MET A 27 -4.83 3.54 6.08
N ILE A 28 -5.03 4.78 5.62
CA ILE A 28 -4.08 5.49 4.75
C ILE A 28 -2.71 5.64 5.41
N LEU A 29 -2.68 5.99 6.69
CA LEU A 29 -1.42 6.23 7.42
C LEU A 29 -0.71 4.95 7.83
N SER A 30 -1.36 3.78 7.78
CA SER A 30 -0.79 2.53 8.27
C SER A 30 -0.56 1.46 7.20
N HIS A 31 -1.12 1.61 6.00
CA HIS A 31 -1.15 0.54 5.00
C HIS A 31 0.23 0.08 4.48
N HIS A 32 1.31 0.86 4.63
CA HIS A 32 2.64 0.35 4.28
C HIS A 32 3.25 -0.60 5.33
N GLY A 33 2.54 -0.85 6.44
CA GLY A 33 2.77 -1.99 7.33
C GLY A 33 3.96 -1.90 8.27
N LYS A 34 5.07 -1.26 7.86
CA LYS A 34 6.26 -1.05 8.71
C LYS A 34 6.70 0.40 8.69
N LEU A 35 7.25 0.85 9.82
CA LEU A 35 7.83 2.18 9.93
C LEU A 35 8.95 2.42 8.89
N GLU A 36 9.72 1.37 8.62
CA GLU A 36 10.80 1.36 7.62
C GLU A 36 10.29 1.51 6.17
N TYR A 37 9.03 1.19 5.90
CA TYR A 37 8.39 1.31 4.58
C TYR A 37 7.63 2.63 4.42
N GLY A 38 7.90 3.62 5.27
CA GLY A 38 7.27 4.94 5.21
C GLY A 38 5.92 5.03 5.92
N SER A 39 5.51 3.97 6.63
CA SER A 39 4.28 4.00 7.42
C SER A 39 4.51 4.72 8.75
N PRO A 40 3.88 5.86 9.06
CA PRO A 40 4.01 6.48 10.39
C PRO A 40 3.37 5.65 11.52
N LYS A 41 2.53 4.66 11.18
CA LYS A 41 1.82 3.78 12.12
C LYS A 41 1.77 2.34 11.61
N LEU A 42 1.58 1.38 12.51
CA LEU A 42 1.26 0.00 12.14
C LEU A 42 -0.26 -0.15 11.93
N PRO A 43 -0.70 -1.10 11.10
CA PRO A 43 -2.12 -1.44 11.00
C PRO A 43 -2.64 -1.95 12.35
N TYR A 44 -3.74 -1.37 12.82
CA TYR A 44 -4.42 -1.77 14.07
C TYR A 44 -5.89 -2.13 13.83
N LEU A 45 -6.29 -2.19 12.56
CA LEU A 45 -7.63 -2.53 12.08
C LEU A 45 -7.52 -3.69 11.10
N LYS A 46 -8.52 -4.56 11.06
CA LYS A 46 -8.54 -5.72 10.16
C LYS A 46 -8.48 -5.29 8.69
N GLU A 47 -9.19 -4.22 8.38
CA GLU A 47 -9.26 -3.61 7.06
C GLU A 47 -7.91 -2.98 6.67
N ALA A 48 -7.22 -2.33 7.62
CA ALA A 48 -5.89 -1.77 7.40
C ALA A 48 -4.85 -2.87 7.17
N GLU A 49 -4.95 -3.99 7.89
CA GLU A 49 -4.08 -5.16 7.75
C GLU A 49 -4.26 -5.80 6.37
N ILE A 50 -5.50 -6.03 5.94
CA ILE A 50 -5.81 -6.55 4.60
C ILE A 50 -5.31 -5.59 3.52
N LEU A 51 -5.54 -4.28 3.68
CA LEU A 51 -5.05 -3.28 2.72
C LEU A 51 -3.53 -3.31 2.59
N CYS A 52 -2.81 -3.47 3.71
CA CYS A 52 -1.36 -3.61 3.68
C CYS A 52 -0.89 -4.84 2.89
N TYR A 53 -1.56 -5.99 3.07
CA TYR A 53 -1.25 -7.17 2.26
C TYR A 53 -1.52 -6.96 0.78
N ILE A 54 -2.63 -6.30 0.44
CA ILE A 54 -2.98 -6.00 -0.96
C ILE A 54 -1.92 -5.09 -1.60
N ASP A 55 -1.51 -4.02 -0.91
CA ASP A 55 -0.46 -3.10 -1.37
C ASP A 55 0.86 -3.83 -1.63
N ASN A 56 1.26 -4.72 -0.70
CA ASN A 56 2.46 -5.53 -0.87
C ASN A 56 2.35 -6.48 -2.07
N ILE A 57 1.21 -7.16 -2.23
CA ILE A 57 0.97 -8.06 -3.36
C ILE A 57 1.06 -7.28 -4.68
N ASP A 58 0.40 -6.13 -4.78
CA ASP A 58 0.43 -5.30 -5.99
C ASP A 58 1.86 -4.86 -6.34
N ALA A 59 2.62 -4.37 -5.36
CA ALA A 59 4.02 -3.99 -5.54
C ALA A 59 4.86 -5.16 -6.06
N ARG A 60 4.66 -6.37 -5.51
CA ARG A 60 5.37 -7.58 -5.95
C ARG A 60 4.97 -7.98 -7.37
N MET A 61 3.68 -7.94 -7.72
CA MET A 61 3.19 -8.24 -9.06
C MET A 61 3.74 -7.25 -10.09
N ASN A 62 3.81 -5.97 -9.74
CA ASN A 62 4.41 -4.94 -10.58
C ASN A 62 5.90 -5.21 -10.86
N MET A 63 6.65 -5.71 -9.88
CA MET A 63 8.04 -6.10 -10.05
C MET A 63 8.19 -7.30 -10.98
N PHE A 64 7.33 -8.32 -10.85
CA PHE A 64 7.31 -9.44 -11.78
C PHE A 64 7.03 -8.99 -13.21
N GLU A 65 6.01 -8.16 -13.43
CA GLU A 65 5.68 -7.66 -14.76
C GLU A 65 6.82 -6.86 -15.40
N LYS A 66 7.52 -6.05 -14.60
CA LYS A 66 8.72 -5.33 -15.06
C LYS A 66 9.85 -6.30 -15.46
N ALA A 67 10.03 -7.39 -14.73
CA ALA A 67 11.03 -8.40 -15.05
C ALA A 67 10.65 -9.16 -16.32
N TYR A 68 9.41 -9.62 -16.44
CA TYR A 68 8.91 -10.37 -17.59
C TYR A 68 9.03 -9.60 -18.90
N LYS A 69 8.80 -8.28 -18.89
CA LYS A 69 8.99 -7.43 -20.08
C LYS A 69 10.43 -7.44 -20.62
N LYS A 70 11.41 -7.83 -19.81
CA LYS A 70 12.84 -7.88 -20.18
C LYS A 70 13.35 -9.31 -20.38
N THR A 71 12.50 -10.31 -20.22
CA THR A 71 12.89 -11.72 -20.26
C THR A 71 12.32 -12.39 -21.49
N ASP A 72 13.19 -13.02 -22.27
CA ASP A 72 12.78 -13.80 -23.43
C ASP A 72 11.98 -15.05 -23.01
N LYS A 73 11.06 -15.46 -23.86
CA LYS A 73 10.23 -16.65 -23.60
C LYS A 73 11.10 -17.88 -23.36
N GLY A 74 10.81 -18.61 -22.28
CA GLY A 74 11.54 -19.81 -21.89
C GLY A 74 12.86 -19.55 -21.14
N GLN A 75 13.22 -18.29 -20.89
CA GLN A 75 14.35 -17.94 -20.03
C GLN A 75 13.91 -17.57 -18.62
N PHE A 76 14.83 -17.68 -17.67
CA PHE A 76 14.63 -17.14 -16.32
C PHE A 76 14.78 -15.62 -16.32
N THR A 77 14.10 -14.96 -15.39
CA THR A 77 14.32 -13.53 -15.15
C THR A 77 15.67 -13.29 -14.50
N ASP A 78 16.21 -12.08 -14.66
CA ASP A 78 17.26 -11.61 -13.76
C ASP A 78 16.76 -11.55 -12.32
N LYS A 79 17.71 -11.47 -11.40
CA LYS A 79 17.45 -11.33 -9.97
C LYS A 79 16.64 -10.06 -9.67
N ILE A 80 15.53 -10.21 -8.96
CA ILE A 80 14.63 -9.13 -8.58
C ILE A 80 14.89 -8.76 -7.12
N PHE A 81 15.73 -7.76 -6.90
CA PHE A 81 16.15 -7.32 -5.56
C PHE A 81 14.98 -7.00 -4.63
N GLY A 82 13.93 -6.35 -5.13
CA GLY A 82 12.73 -6.01 -4.37
C GLY A 82 11.86 -7.20 -3.95
N LEU A 83 12.15 -8.41 -4.46
CA LEU A 83 11.48 -9.66 -4.09
C LEU A 83 12.39 -10.55 -3.24
N GLU A 84 13.10 -9.97 -2.28
CA GLU A 84 14.04 -10.70 -1.41
C GLU A 84 15.11 -11.43 -2.22
N ASN A 85 15.65 -10.77 -3.25
CA ASN A 85 16.76 -11.31 -4.02
C ASN A 85 16.43 -12.62 -4.79
N ARG A 86 15.15 -12.84 -5.11
CA ARG A 86 14.66 -13.98 -5.90
C ARG A 86 14.85 -13.81 -7.39
#